data_AF-A0A2V6M3W6-F1
#
_entry.id   AF-A0A2V6M3W6-F1
#
_cell.length_a   1.000
_cell.length_b   1.000
_cell.length_c   1.000
_cell.angle_alpha   90.00
_cell.angle_beta   90.00
_cell.angle_gamma   90.00
#
_symmetry.space_group_name_H-M   'P 1'
#
loop_
_entity.id
_entity.type
_entity.pdbx_description
1 polymer ?
#
loop_
_entity_poly.entity_id
_entity_poly.type
_entity_poly.pdbx_seq_one_letter_code
_entity_poly.pdbx_strand_id
1 'polypeptide(L)'
;MLSYFMLPLVLLFINSSGNSVAGSKQKSPESQTGTLQKMIVADGSVTMDLDLNRLNGISSVAARPATLHFAAAANSFFPILVFNVLLRGPEPGSIALVPQVQAIPALPAPLAASLKQLVVEKLPSDAAFDLAVRDSNTGFTFFNIEGHQYDYDGKAQLLSITGGRLLVSKEFAESLGRPSDAGAVAGEISIGATMQPVEITQLDENGDVKSAILPALNQPGVGTVPGPDVIIGELIGLVQSQTGSVGGRVGLALGTDACNKGTIDVDWFALPSNDHPFIPQNVYRRSGGADNTQRFEQIGQSWGKHAFTAASSNTCGFGCNGVGGSHLGSGCSDAYGAGLNGSQTGIGSRAWVNPFTG
;
A
#
# COMPACT_ATOMS: atom_id res chain seq x y z
N MET A 1 34.98 22.80 -35.01
CA MET A 1 33.50 22.91 -35.02
C MET A 1 32.95 21.52 -35.28
N LEU A 2 32.53 20.80 -34.23
CA LEU A 2 31.80 19.53 -34.36
C LEU A 2 30.35 19.82 -33.98
N SER A 3 29.46 19.79 -34.97
CA SER A 3 28.03 20.01 -34.78
C SER A 3 27.35 18.68 -34.46
N TYR A 4 26.71 18.60 -33.30
CA TYR A 4 25.81 17.53 -32.91
C TYR A 4 24.52 17.61 -33.74
N PHE A 5 24.16 16.52 -34.41
CA PHE A 5 22.87 16.35 -35.07
C PHE A 5 21.94 15.56 -34.15
N MET A 6 20.91 16.21 -33.61
CA MET A 6 19.82 15.57 -32.87
C MET A 6 18.79 15.04 -33.88
N LEU A 7 18.46 13.75 -33.79
CA LEU A 7 17.48 13.07 -34.63
C LEU A 7 16.15 12.95 -33.86
N PRO A 8 15.03 13.51 -34.33
CA PRO A 8 13.74 13.30 -33.69
C PRO A 8 13.14 11.96 -34.14
N LEU A 9 12.72 11.15 -33.16
CA LEU A 9 12.04 9.87 -33.35
C LEU A 9 10.60 10.14 -33.84
N VAL A 10 10.35 9.91 -35.13
CA VAL A 10 9.01 9.98 -35.74
C VAL A 10 8.36 8.59 -35.65
N LEU A 11 7.29 8.48 -34.86
CA LEU A 11 6.43 7.29 -34.82
C LEU A 11 5.49 7.29 -36.02
N LEU A 12 5.72 6.38 -36.97
CA LEU A 12 4.86 6.11 -38.12
C LEU A 12 3.75 5.13 -37.73
N PHE A 13 2.50 5.60 -37.71
CA PHE A 13 1.33 4.73 -37.76
C PHE A 13 1.05 4.36 -39.23
N ILE A 14 1.22 3.09 -39.59
CA ILE A 14 0.84 2.55 -40.90
C ILE A 14 -0.61 2.08 -40.81
N ASN A 15 -1.49 2.75 -41.58
CA ASN A 15 -2.89 2.38 -41.77
C ASN A 15 -3.06 1.35 -42.88
N SER A 16 -4.01 0.45 -42.66
CA SER A 16 -4.47 -0.63 -43.55
C SER A 16 -5.17 -0.11 -44.82
N SER A 17 -4.96 -0.80 -45.94
CA SER A 17 -5.82 -0.80 -47.14
C SER A 17 -6.65 -2.09 -47.16
N GLY A 18 -7.88 -2.19 -47.67
CA GLY A 18 -8.85 -1.23 -48.21
C GLY A 18 -10.14 -1.98 -48.58
N ASN A 19 -11.29 -1.30 -48.57
CA ASN A 19 -12.35 -1.37 -49.59
C ASN A 19 -13.52 -0.41 -49.26
N SER A 20 -13.97 0.27 -50.31
CA SER A 20 -14.78 1.49 -50.34
C SER A 20 -16.27 1.31 -50.04
N VAL A 21 -16.92 2.34 -49.45
CA VAL A 21 -18.10 3.07 -49.98
C VAL A 21 -18.14 4.47 -49.31
N ALA A 22 -18.29 5.53 -50.11
CA ALA A 22 -18.39 6.91 -49.65
C ALA A 22 -19.82 7.29 -49.20
N GLY A 23 -19.96 7.98 -48.07
CA GLY A 23 -21.18 8.74 -47.77
C GLY A 23 -21.53 8.96 -46.30
N SER A 24 -20.80 9.82 -45.58
CA SER A 24 -21.34 11.00 -44.87
C SER A 24 -20.16 11.75 -44.23
N LYS A 25 -20.20 13.08 -44.16
CA LYS A 25 -19.21 13.87 -43.43
C LYS A 25 -19.32 13.53 -41.93
N GLN A 26 -18.53 12.57 -41.46
CA GLN A 26 -18.42 12.26 -40.05
C GLN A 26 -17.60 13.38 -39.39
N LYS A 27 -18.21 14.02 -38.39
CA LYS A 27 -17.56 14.99 -37.49
C LYS A 27 -16.21 14.44 -37.03
N SER A 28 -15.22 15.33 -36.90
CA SER A 28 -14.00 15.09 -36.12
C SER A 28 -14.34 14.36 -34.80
N PRO A 29 -13.48 13.47 -34.30
CA PRO A 29 -13.75 12.81 -33.01
C PRO A 29 -13.99 13.92 -31.98
N GLU A 30 -15.17 13.91 -31.36
CA GLU A 30 -15.56 14.88 -30.35
C GLU A 30 -14.44 14.96 -29.31
N SER A 31 -13.90 16.15 -29.09
CA SER A 31 -12.91 16.42 -28.06
C SER A 31 -13.54 16.09 -26.70
N GLN A 32 -13.24 14.91 -26.16
CA GLN A 32 -13.86 14.45 -24.93
C GLN A 32 -13.18 15.10 -23.73
N THR A 33 -13.69 16.26 -23.32
CA THR A 33 -13.51 16.72 -21.94
C THR A 33 -14.09 15.68 -20.98
N GLY A 34 -13.51 15.56 -19.79
CA GLY A 34 -14.03 14.57 -18.86
C GLY A 34 -13.28 14.47 -17.55
N THR A 35 -13.86 13.66 -16.67
CA THR A 35 -13.27 13.34 -15.37
C THR A 35 -12.58 11.99 -15.46
N LEU A 36 -11.28 11.99 -15.24
CA LEU A 36 -10.46 10.80 -15.02
C LEU A 36 -10.33 10.58 -13.51
N GLN A 37 -10.64 9.37 -13.04
CA GLN A 37 -10.51 8.99 -11.64
C GLN A 37 -9.57 7.80 -11.53
N LYS A 38 -8.58 7.90 -10.65
CA LYS A 38 -7.89 6.73 -10.11
C LYS A 38 -8.63 6.32 -8.85
N MET A 39 -9.06 5.07 -8.82
CA MET A 39 -9.86 4.52 -7.72
C MET A 39 -9.19 3.30 -7.12
N ILE A 40 -9.33 3.11 -5.81
CA ILE A 40 -8.88 1.91 -5.08
C ILE A 40 -10.06 1.21 -4.44
N VAL A 41 -9.83 0.02 -3.91
CA VAL A 41 -10.85 -0.74 -3.17
C VAL A 41 -11.20 0.01 -1.87
N ALA A 42 -12.48 0.25 -1.65
CA ALA A 42 -13.01 0.76 -0.38
C ALA A 42 -13.29 -0.40 0.57
N ASP A 43 -14.06 -1.39 0.13
CA ASP A 43 -14.28 -2.68 0.76
C ASP A 43 -14.84 -3.67 -0.28
N GLY A 44 -15.09 -4.90 0.14
CA GLY A 44 -15.72 -5.88 -0.75
C GLY A 44 -15.65 -7.30 -0.24
N SER A 45 -15.95 -8.24 -1.13
CA SER A 45 -15.93 -9.67 -0.88
C SER A 45 -15.22 -10.41 -2.00
N VAL A 46 -14.46 -11.43 -1.62
CA VAL A 46 -13.82 -12.37 -2.53
C VAL A 46 -14.26 -13.78 -2.14
N THR A 47 -14.70 -14.55 -3.13
CA THR A 47 -15.07 -15.95 -2.96
C THR A 47 -14.16 -16.81 -3.83
N MET A 48 -13.56 -17.84 -3.24
CA MET A 48 -12.82 -18.87 -3.96
C MET A 48 -13.48 -20.23 -3.76
N ASP A 49 -13.92 -20.84 -4.85
CA ASP A 49 -14.48 -22.19 -4.88
C ASP A 49 -13.41 -23.17 -5.35
N LEU A 50 -12.90 -24.00 -4.43
CA LEU A 50 -11.75 -24.88 -4.66
C LEU A 50 -12.16 -26.35 -4.74
N ASP A 51 -11.57 -27.12 -5.65
CA ASP A 51 -11.69 -28.57 -5.66
C ASP A 51 -10.62 -29.20 -4.74
N LEU A 52 -11.04 -29.58 -3.54
CA LEU A 52 -10.16 -30.20 -2.55
C LEU A 52 -9.60 -31.55 -2.99
N ASN A 53 -10.33 -32.32 -3.81
CA ASN A 53 -9.80 -33.60 -4.29
C ASN A 53 -8.59 -33.35 -5.19
N ARG A 54 -8.71 -32.37 -6.09
CA ARG A 54 -7.62 -31.95 -6.96
C ARG A 54 -6.43 -31.39 -6.18
N LEU A 55 -6.68 -30.50 -5.21
CA LEU A 55 -5.63 -29.92 -4.38
C LEU A 55 -4.91 -30.94 -3.48
N ASN A 56 -5.60 -31.99 -3.06
CA ASN A 56 -5.02 -33.06 -2.22
C ASN A 56 -4.51 -34.27 -3.02
N GLY A 57 -4.48 -34.20 -4.36
CA GLY A 57 -3.99 -35.30 -5.20
C GLY A 57 -4.87 -36.56 -5.15
N ILE A 58 -6.15 -36.41 -4.83
CA ILE A 58 -7.12 -37.50 -4.78
C ILE A 58 -7.69 -37.69 -6.19
N SER A 59 -7.35 -38.81 -6.83
CA SER A 59 -7.89 -39.22 -8.13
C SER A 59 -9.37 -39.60 -8.00
N SER A 60 -10.25 -38.61 -7.98
CA SER A 60 -11.71 -38.77 -7.96
C SER A 60 -12.32 -38.09 -9.18
N VAL A 61 -13.33 -38.74 -9.78
CA VAL A 61 -14.13 -38.16 -10.88
C VAL A 61 -15.08 -37.08 -10.34
N ALA A 62 -15.48 -37.18 -9.07
CA ALA A 62 -16.28 -36.16 -8.40
C ALA A 62 -15.38 -35.12 -7.73
N ALA A 63 -15.59 -33.84 -8.04
CA ALA A 63 -14.97 -32.73 -7.34
C ALA A 63 -15.45 -32.69 -5.88
N ARG A 64 -14.58 -32.26 -4.96
CA ARG A 64 -14.98 -31.96 -3.58
C ARG A 64 -14.87 -30.46 -3.37
N PRO A 65 -15.92 -29.69 -3.71
CA PRO A 65 -15.87 -28.24 -3.63
C PRO A 65 -15.73 -27.78 -2.17
N ALA A 66 -14.92 -26.76 -1.96
CA ALA A 66 -14.84 -26.01 -0.73
C ALA A 66 -14.79 -24.53 -1.05
N THR A 67 -15.75 -23.79 -0.49
CA THR A 67 -15.85 -22.35 -0.65
C THR A 67 -15.08 -21.66 0.46
N LEU A 68 -14.16 -20.79 0.08
CA LEU A 68 -13.46 -19.87 0.97
C LEU A 68 -14.02 -18.46 0.76
N HIS A 69 -14.45 -17.83 1.83
CA HIS A 69 -14.93 -16.45 1.80
C HIS A 69 -13.91 -15.52 2.47
N PHE A 70 -13.64 -14.42 1.79
CA PHE A 70 -12.78 -13.35 2.27
C PHE A 70 -13.52 -12.03 2.16
N ALA A 71 -13.27 -11.13 3.10
CA ALA A 71 -13.48 -9.71 2.84
C ALA A 71 -12.27 -9.19 2.05
N ALA A 72 -12.52 -8.34 1.05
CA ALA A 72 -11.47 -7.51 0.47
C ALA A 72 -11.09 -6.46 1.51
N ALA A 73 -9.82 -6.42 1.91
CA ALA A 73 -9.36 -5.49 2.93
C ALA A 73 -9.62 -4.05 2.48
N ALA A 74 -10.14 -3.24 3.40
CA ALA A 74 -10.42 -1.85 3.11
C ALA A 74 -9.15 -1.10 2.69
N ASN A 75 -9.29 -0.17 1.75
CA ASN A 75 -8.18 0.60 1.18
C ASN A 75 -7.10 -0.26 0.49
N SER A 76 -7.43 -1.48 0.05
CA SER A 76 -6.49 -2.28 -0.74
C SER A 76 -6.08 -1.51 -2.00
N PHE A 77 -4.77 -1.41 -2.23
CA PHE A 77 -4.21 -0.67 -3.35
C PHE A 77 -4.23 -1.52 -4.63
N PHE A 78 -5.44 -1.75 -5.14
CA PHE A 78 -5.72 -2.31 -6.46
C PHE A 78 -6.33 -1.19 -7.32
N PRO A 79 -5.48 -0.34 -7.93
CA PRO A 79 -5.96 0.83 -8.65
C PRO A 79 -6.70 0.44 -9.93
N ILE A 80 -7.84 1.10 -10.19
CA ILE A 80 -8.50 1.13 -11.49
C ILE A 80 -8.55 2.57 -12.01
N LEU A 81 -8.50 2.70 -13.33
CA LEU A 81 -8.75 3.97 -14.02
C LEU A 81 -10.18 3.98 -14.54
N VAL A 82 -10.90 5.06 -14.26
CA VAL A 82 -12.27 5.30 -14.73
C VAL A 82 -12.31 6.67 -15.41
N PHE A 83 -12.78 6.73 -16.66
CA PHE A 83 -12.96 7.99 -17.37
C PHE A 83 -14.42 8.15 -17.77
N ASN A 84 -15.05 9.24 -17.34
CA ASN A 84 -16.46 9.51 -17.57
C ASN A 84 -17.35 8.30 -17.22
N VAL A 85 -17.15 7.74 -16.02
CA VAL A 85 -17.93 6.60 -15.47
C VAL A 85 -17.66 5.26 -16.17
N LEU A 86 -16.77 5.22 -17.17
CA LEU A 86 -16.39 4.00 -17.89
C LEU A 86 -15.03 3.50 -17.43
N LEU A 87 -14.94 2.20 -17.15
CA LEU A 87 -13.68 1.53 -16.83
C LEU A 87 -12.68 1.67 -17.99
N ARG A 88 -11.43 1.93 -17.65
CA ARG A 88 -10.27 1.90 -18.56
C ARG A 88 -9.36 0.71 -18.29
N GLY A 89 -9.36 0.23 -17.05
CA GLY A 89 -8.71 -1.01 -16.64
C GLY A 89 -8.01 -0.87 -15.30
N PRO A 90 -7.53 -1.99 -14.73
CA PRO A 90 -6.70 -1.99 -13.54
C PRO A 90 -5.23 -1.65 -13.86
N GLU A 91 -4.56 -1.05 -12.89
CA GLU A 91 -3.10 -0.85 -12.84
C GLU A 91 -2.48 -1.87 -11.85
N PRO A 92 -1.14 -2.09 -11.89
CA PRO A 92 -0.46 -2.97 -10.94
C PRO A 92 -0.79 -2.62 -9.48
N GLY A 93 -1.09 -3.64 -8.69
CA GLY A 93 -1.56 -3.49 -7.31
C GLY A 93 -2.21 -4.77 -6.80
N SER A 94 -2.74 -4.76 -5.59
CA SER A 94 -3.28 -5.96 -4.96
C SER A 94 -4.47 -5.70 -4.04
N ILE A 95 -5.31 -6.74 -3.91
CA ILE A 95 -6.42 -6.83 -2.97
C ILE A 95 -6.00 -7.79 -1.86
N ALA A 96 -5.82 -7.28 -0.64
CA ALA A 96 -5.56 -8.14 0.51
C ALA A 96 -6.84 -8.88 0.93
N LEU A 97 -6.71 -10.17 1.22
CA LEU A 97 -7.83 -11.04 1.53
C LEU A 97 -7.88 -11.32 3.03
N VAL A 98 -8.96 -10.89 3.69
CA VAL A 98 -9.19 -11.13 5.11
C VAL A 98 -10.15 -12.31 5.25
N PRO A 99 -9.68 -13.48 5.73
CA PRO A 99 -10.53 -14.68 5.81
C PRO A 99 -11.72 -14.46 6.74
N GLN A 100 -12.91 -14.81 6.28
CA GLN A 100 -14.13 -14.78 7.09
C GLN A 100 -14.27 -16.11 7.83
N VAL A 101 -14.57 -16.06 9.14
CA VAL A 101 -14.52 -17.21 10.05
C VAL A 101 -15.42 -18.35 9.56
N GLN A 102 -14.81 -19.40 9.01
CA GLN A 102 -15.41 -20.69 8.72
C GLN A 102 -14.41 -21.79 9.08
N ALA A 103 -14.90 -23.01 9.31
CA ALA A 103 -14.03 -24.17 9.49
C ALA A 103 -13.11 -24.29 8.27
N ILE A 104 -11.79 -24.25 8.50
CA ILE A 104 -10.82 -24.33 7.42
C ILE A 104 -10.96 -25.72 6.79
N PRO A 105 -11.30 -25.83 5.49
CA PRO A 105 -11.36 -27.11 4.81
C PRO A 105 -10.01 -27.82 4.87
N ALA A 106 -9.93 -29.10 4.53
CA ALA A 106 -8.65 -29.82 4.43
C ALA A 106 -7.81 -29.30 3.26
N LEU A 107 -7.27 -28.09 3.39
CA LEU A 107 -6.40 -27.41 2.44
C LEU A 107 -4.97 -27.96 2.57
N PRO A 108 -4.19 -27.97 1.47
CA PRO A 108 -2.77 -28.25 1.55
C PRO A 108 -2.05 -27.31 2.53
N ALA A 109 -1.09 -27.84 3.28
CA ALA A 109 -0.40 -27.12 4.35
C ALA A 109 0.18 -25.75 3.93
N PRO A 110 0.82 -25.59 2.74
CA PRO A 110 1.32 -24.28 2.31
C PRO A 110 0.21 -23.24 2.18
N LEU A 111 -0.92 -23.61 1.57
CA LEU A 111 -2.06 -22.70 1.38
C LEU A 111 -2.73 -22.37 2.72
N ALA A 112 -2.89 -23.36 3.60
CA ALA A 112 -3.45 -23.18 4.93
C ALA A 112 -2.63 -22.20 5.78
N ALA A 113 -1.30 -22.25 5.68
CA ALA A 113 -0.39 -21.35 6.40
C ALA A 113 -0.51 -19.89 5.93
N SER A 114 -0.79 -19.68 4.64
CA SER A 114 -0.87 -18.34 4.04
C SER A 114 -2.27 -17.71 4.09
N LEU A 115 -3.31 -18.39 4.58
CA LEU A 115 -4.70 -17.92 4.53
C LEU A 115 -4.94 -16.50 5.08
N LYS A 116 -4.17 -16.07 6.07
CA LYS A 116 -4.31 -14.74 6.70
C LYS A 116 -3.51 -13.63 5.99
N GLN A 117 -2.79 -13.98 4.94
CA GLN A 117 -1.88 -13.10 4.21
C GLN A 117 -1.94 -13.35 2.71
N LEU A 118 -3.09 -13.82 2.21
CA LEU A 118 -3.33 -13.95 0.78
C LEU A 118 -3.67 -12.59 0.16
N VAL A 119 -3.22 -12.38 -1.07
CA VAL A 119 -3.60 -11.26 -1.91
C VAL A 119 -4.04 -11.76 -3.29
N VAL A 120 -4.98 -11.04 -3.92
CA VAL A 120 -5.16 -11.09 -5.38
C VAL A 120 -4.36 -9.94 -5.98
N GLU A 121 -3.37 -10.24 -6.80
CA GLU A 121 -2.46 -9.26 -7.37
C GLU A 121 -2.66 -9.11 -8.89
N LYS A 122 -2.67 -7.86 -9.36
CA LYS A 122 -2.53 -7.50 -10.77
C LYS A 122 -1.08 -7.59 -11.18
N LEU A 123 -0.77 -8.58 -12.01
CA LEU A 123 0.56 -8.80 -12.53
C LEU A 123 0.91 -7.76 -13.61
N PRO A 124 2.22 -7.52 -13.87
CA PRO A 124 2.69 -6.68 -14.96
C PRO A 124 2.09 -7.05 -16.32
N SER A 125 1.93 -6.08 -17.23
CA SER A 125 1.27 -6.30 -18.53
C SER A 125 1.99 -7.28 -19.47
N ASP A 126 3.28 -7.55 -19.22
CA ASP A 126 4.11 -8.51 -19.95
C ASP A 126 4.13 -9.90 -19.29
N ALA A 127 3.45 -10.08 -18.15
CA ALA A 127 3.30 -11.38 -17.51
C ALA A 127 2.36 -12.30 -18.32
N ALA A 128 2.55 -13.61 -18.16
CA ALA A 128 1.73 -14.61 -18.84
C ALA A 128 0.26 -14.65 -18.35
N PHE A 129 0.01 -14.12 -17.14
CA PHE A 129 -1.31 -14.07 -16.53
C PHE A 129 -1.59 -12.65 -16.07
N ASP A 130 -2.87 -12.28 -16.04
CA ASP A 130 -3.28 -10.93 -15.67
C ASP A 130 -3.42 -10.77 -14.15
N LEU A 131 -3.94 -11.80 -13.47
CA LEU A 131 -4.13 -11.82 -12.02
C LEU A 131 -3.53 -13.10 -11.41
N ALA A 132 -3.12 -13.03 -10.15
CA ALA A 132 -2.68 -14.20 -9.38
C ALA A 132 -3.08 -14.10 -7.89
N VAL A 133 -3.26 -15.26 -7.25
CA VAL A 133 -3.42 -15.38 -5.79
C VAL A 133 -2.07 -15.73 -5.18
N ARG A 134 -1.57 -14.85 -4.31
CA ARG A 134 -0.20 -14.93 -3.78
C ARG A 134 -0.17 -14.71 -2.26
N ASP A 135 0.90 -15.16 -1.65
CA ASP A 135 1.27 -14.79 -0.29
C ASP A 135 1.91 -13.39 -0.28
N SER A 136 1.36 -12.46 0.50
CA SER A 136 1.82 -11.05 0.51
C SER A 136 3.23 -10.87 1.07
N ASN A 137 3.70 -11.79 1.93
CA ASN A 137 4.95 -11.65 2.65
C ASN A 137 6.11 -12.27 1.88
N THR A 138 5.85 -13.42 1.24
CA THR A 138 6.87 -14.22 0.54
C THR A 138 6.82 -14.05 -0.97
N GLY A 139 5.71 -13.58 -1.52
CA GLY A 139 5.45 -13.57 -2.96
C GLY A 139 5.17 -14.96 -3.56
N PHE A 140 5.01 -16.00 -2.72
CA PHE A 140 4.69 -17.35 -3.17
C PHE A 140 3.36 -17.35 -3.93
N THR A 141 3.35 -17.89 -5.15
CA THR A 141 2.16 -17.89 -6.01
C THR A 141 1.41 -19.20 -5.86
N PHE A 142 0.17 -19.16 -5.40
CA PHE A 142 -0.67 -20.37 -5.30
C PHE A 142 -1.40 -20.64 -6.61
N PHE A 143 -2.06 -19.60 -7.14
CA PHE A 143 -2.90 -19.73 -8.32
C PHE A 143 -2.65 -18.58 -9.29
N ASN A 144 -2.56 -18.90 -10.58
CA ASN A 144 -2.77 -17.92 -11.64
C ASN A 144 -4.27 -17.87 -11.96
N ILE A 145 -4.78 -16.69 -12.30
CA ILE A 145 -6.20 -16.51 -12.64
C ILE A 145 -6.32 -16.29 -14.15
N GLU A 146 -7.20 -17.06 -14.79
CA GLU A 146 -7.43 -17.01 -16.24
C GLU A 146 -8.93 -16.98 -16.58
N GLY A 147 -9.29 -16.22 -17.61
CA GLY A 147 -10.65 -16.17 -18.15
C GLY A 147 -11.60 -15.20 -17.42
N HIS A 148 -11.10 -14.47 -16.42
CA HIS A 148 -11.89 -13.46 -15.72
C HIS A 148 -12.29 -12.29 -16.62
N GLN A 149 -13.41 -11.68 -16.28
CA GLN A 149 -13.92 -10.47 -16.91
C GLN A 149 -14.04 -9.37 -15.87
N TYR A 150 -13.60 -8.17 -16.25
CA TYR A 150 -13.80 -6.96 -15.46
C TYR A 150 -15.10 -6.29 -15.87
N ASP A 151 -15.96 -5.99 -14.91
CA ASP A 151 -17.14 -5.15 -15.08
C ASP A 151 -17.16 -4.03 -14.03
N TYR A 152 -17.70 -2.87 -14.38
CA TYR A 152 -17.75 -1.71 -13.50
C TYR A 152 -19.08 -0.97 -13.62
N ASP A 153 -19.84 -0.94 -12.54
CA ASP A 153 -21.00 -0.06 -12.41
C ASP A 153 -20.55 1.28 -11.83
N GLY A 154 -20.40 2.29 -12.70
CA GLY A 154 -19.94 3.59 -12.26
C GLY A 154 -20.96 4.44 -11.51
N LYS A 155 -22.25 4.05 -11.44
CA LYS A 155 -23.21 4.67 -10.51
C LYS A 155 -23.03 4.12 -9.10
N ALA A 156 -22.83 2.81 -8.98
CA ALA A 156 -22.61 2.13 -7.71
C ALA A 156 -21.13 2.19 -7.24
N GLN A 157 -20.23 2.63 -8.13
CA GLN A 157 -18.78 2.54 -7.96
C GLN A 157 -18.34 1.11 -7.62
N LEU A 158 -18.93 0.13 -8.29
CA LEU A 158 -18.74 -1.28 -7.99
C LEU A 158 -17.91 -1.95 -9.08
N LEU A 159 -16.73 -2.45 -8.72
CA LEU A 159 -15.91 -3.33 -9.55
C LEU A 159 -16.32 -4.78 -9.31
N SER A 160 -16.60 -5.50 -10.39
CA SER A 160 -16.83 -6.95 -10.36
C SER A 160 -15.79 -7.66 -11.24
N ILE A 161 -15.20 -8.73 -10.71
CA ILE A 161 -14.31 -9.62 -11.45
C ILE A 161 -14.88 -11.02 -11.36
N THR A 162 -15.38 -11.54 -12.48
CA THR A 162 -16.14 -12.80 -12.53
C THR A 162 -15.59 -13.75 -13.57
N GLY A 163 -15.88 -15.05 -13.44
CA GLY A 163 -15.45 -16.09 -14.39
C GLY A 163 -13.97 -16.45 -14.31
N GLY A 164 -13.26 -16.03 -13.25
CA GLY A 164 -11.86 -16.33 -13.06
C GLY A 164 -11.65 -17.79 -12.67
N ARG A 165 -10.86 -18.54 -13.45
CA ARG A 165 -10.44 -19.89 -13.11
C ARG A 165 -9.12 -19.85 -12.36
N LEU A 166 -9.01 -20.61 -11.28
CA LEU A 166 -7.80 -20.75 -10.49
C LEU A 166 -6.94 -21.90 -11.04
N LEU A 167 -5.84 -21.56 -11.69
CA LEU A 167 -4.86 -22.52 -12.21
C LEU A 167 -3.74 -22.70 -11.20
N VAL A 168 -3.43 -23.95 -10.81
CA VAL A 168 -2.30 -24.26 -9.94
C VAL A 168 -1.01 -23.71 -10.54
N SER A 169 -0.30 -22.88 -9.80
CA SER A 169 0.97 -22.32 -10.27
C SER A 169 2.05 -23.41 -10.35
N LYS A 170 3.13 -23.14 -11.09
CA LYS A 170 4.30 -24.04 -11.12
C LYS A 170 4.92 -24.20 -9.72
N GLU A 171 5.06 -23.10 -9.00
CA GLU A 171 5.63 -23.05 -7.65
C GLU A 171 4.80 -23.87 -6.65
N PHE A 172 3.47 -23.76 -6.73
CA PHE A 172 2.58 -24.51 -5.86
C PHE A 172 2.58 -26.00 -6.20
N ALA A 173 2.53 -26.35 -7.49
CA ALA A 173 2.64 -27.73 -7.95
C ALA A 173 3.94 -28.42 -7.46
N GLU A 174 5.06 -27.71 -7.51
CA GLU A 174 6.35 -28.19 -6.98
C GLU A 174 6.31 -28.39 -5.46
N SER A 175 5.73 -27.43 -4.71
CA SER A 175 5.59 -27.54 -3.25
C SER A 175 4.70 -28.71 -2.80
N LEU A 176 3.77 -29.13 -3.65
CA LEU A 176 2.89 -30.28 -3.42
C LEU A 176 3.53 -31.61 -3.83
N GLY A 177 4.76 -31.59 -4.38
CA GLY A 177 5.43 -32.77 -4.92
C GLY A 177 4.79 -33.30 -6.21
N ARG A 178 4.00 -32.47 -6.91
CA ARG A 178 3.27 -32.86 -8.13
C ARG A 178 3.45 -31.81 -9.25
N PRO A 179 4.66 -31.67 -9.83
CA PRO A 179 4.93 -30.64 -10.84
C PRO A 179 4.03 -30.73 -12.09
N SER A 180 3.51 -31.92 -12.41
CA SER A 180 2.56 -32.13 -13.52
C SER A 180 1.21 -31.44 -13.32
N ASP A 181 0.89 -31.01 -12.10
CA ASP A 181 -0.35 -30.30 -11.80
C ASP A 181 -0.26 -28.81 -12.19
N ALA A 182 0.90 -28.29 -12.59
CA ALA A 182 1.02 -26.91 -13.03
C ALA A 182 0.08 -26.59 -14.21
N GLY A 183 -0.70 -25.51 -14.09
CA GLY A 183 -1.72 -25.12 -15.07
C GLY A 183 -3.06 -25.85 -14.93
N ALA A 184 -3.17 -26.82 -14.02
CA ALA A 184 -4.43 -27.49 -13.71
C ALA A 184 -5.46 -26.52 -13.11
N VAL A 185 -6.69 -26.51 -13.62
CA VAL A 185 -7.79 -25.77 -12.99
C VAL A 185 -8.18 -26.43 -11.67
N ALA A 186 -7.96 -25.75 -10.56
CA ALA A 186 -8.25 -26.20 -9.21
C ALA A 186 -9.47 -25.50 -8.58
N GLY A 187 -10.12 -24.58 -9.29
CA GLY A 187 -11.27 -23.86 -8.77
C GLY A 187 -11.65 -22.62 -9.57
N GLU A 188 -12.50 -21.81 -8.98
CA GLU A 188 -12.96 -20.53 -9.51
C GLU A 188 -12.85 -19.42 -8.44
N ILE A 189 -12.75 -18.18 -8.90
CA ILE A 189 -12.70 -16.98 -8.06
C ILE A 189 -13.66 -15.92 -8.59
N SER A 190 -14.37 -15.27 -7.67
CA SER A 190 -15.22 -14.10 -7.93
C SER A 190 -14.91 -13.00 -6.92
N ILE A 191 -14.84 -11.76 -7.40
CA ILE A 191 -14.50 -10.57 -6.60
C ILE A 191 -15.57 -9.51 -6.86
N GLY A 192 -16.11 -8.94 -5.79
CA GLY A 192 -16.93 -7.74 -5.84
C GLY A 192 -16.38 -6.71 -4.87
N ALA A 193 -16.05 -5.52 -5.34
CA ALA A 193 -15.42 -4.47 -4.54
C ALA A 193 -16.07 -3.12 -4.81
N THR A 194 -16.49 -2.44 -3.74
CA THR A 194 -16.81 -1.01 -3.82
C THR A 194 -15.51 -0.24 -4.00
N MET A 195 -15.53 0.77 -4.85
CA MET A 195 -14.36 1.53 -5.24
C MET A 195 -14.50 2.97 -4.75
N GLN A 196 -13.40 3.56 -4.32
CA GLN A 196 -13.33 4.96 -3.90
C GLN A 196 -12.23 5.70 -4.66
N PRO A 197 -12.45 6.97 -5.03
CA PRO A 197 -11.42 7.76 -5.71
C PRO A 197 -10.28 8.11 -4.74
N VAL A 198 -9.04 8.04 -5.24
CA VAL A 198 -7.83 8.59 -4.60
C VAL A 198 -7.29 9.79 -5.35
N GLU A 199 -7.65 9.91 -6.64
CA GLU A 199 -7.28 11.03 -7.49
C GLU A 199 -8.44 11.29 -8.46
N ILE A 200 -8.83 12.56 -8.59
CA ILE A 200 -9.86 13.03 -9.52
C ILE A 200 -9.26 14.15 -10.37
N THR A 201 -9.13 13.89 -11.65
CA THR A 201 -8.46 14.76 -12.62
C THR A 201 -9.46 15.22 -13.68
N GLN A 202 -9.60 16.53 -13.86
CA GLN A 202 -10.40 17.13 -14.93
C GLN A 202 -9.52 17.35 -16.16
N LEU A 203 -9.91 16.75 -17.27
CA LEU A 203 -9.21 16.86 -18.55
C LEU A 203 -9.96 17.81 -19.49
N ASP A 204 -9.20 18.59 -20.24
CA ASP A 204 -9.75 19.43 -21.30
C ASP A 204 -9.92 18.69 -22.63
N GLU A 205 -10.26 19.46 -23.66
CA GLU A 205 -10.54 18.95 -25.01
C GLU A 205 -9.32 18.31 -25.68
N ASN A 206 -8.11 18.65 -25.24
CA ASN A 206 -6.85 18.11 -25.73
C ASN A 206 -6.31 16.97 -24.85
N GLY A 207 -7.00 16.67 -23.73
CA GLY A 207 -6.52 15.74 -22.71
C GLY A 207 -5.55 16.36 -21.71
N ASP A 208 -5.39 17.68 -21.71
CA ASP A 208 -4.53 18.39 -20.75
C ASP A 208 -5.23 18.49 -19.39
N VAL A 209 -4.44 18.40 -18.31
CA VAL A 209 -4.94 18.48 -16.94
C VAL A 209 -5.34 19.93 -16.61
N LYS A 210 -6.64 20.16 -16.40
CA LYS A 210 -7.18 21.44 -15.91
C LYS A 210 -7.07 21.57 -14.39
N SER A 211 -7.34 20.48 -13.68
CA SER A 211 -7.28 20.43 -12.21
C SER A 211 -7.20 19.00 -11.72
N ALA A 212 -6.58 18.79 -10.56
CA ALA A 212 -6.55 17.51 -9.86
C ALA A 212 -6.93 17.70 -8.38
N ILE A 213 -7.68 16.75 -7.83
CA ILE A 213 -8.10 16.71 -6.43
C ILE A 213 -7.75 15.33 -5.87
N LEU A 214 -7.17 15.31 -4.68
CA LEU A 214 -6.91 14.10 -3.89
C LEU A 214 -7.97 14.04 -2.77
N PRO A 215 -9.12 13.38 -2.99
CA PRO A 215 -10.15 13.28 -1.96
C PRO A 215 -9.65 12.46 -0.77
N ALA A 216 -10.17 12.78 0.42
CA ALA A 216 -9.98 11.93 1.58
C ALA A 216 -10.65 10.57 1.33
N LEU A 217 -9.97 9.49 1.71
CA LEU A 217 -10.55 8.14 1.65
C LEU A 217 -11.76 8.04 2.58
N ASN A 218 -12.78 7.31 2.17
CA ASN A 218 -13.86 6.86 3.03
C ASN A 218 -13.29 5.80 3.98
N GLN A 219 -12.69 6.25 5.07
CA GLN A 219 -12.04 5.35 6.01
C GLN A 219 -13.05 4.84 7.05
N PRO A 220 -13.26 3.52 7.16
CA PRO A 220 -13.75 2.93 8.41
C PRO A 220 -12.66 2.89 9.50
N GLY A 221 -11.42 3.27 9.16
CA GLY A 221 -10.26 3.36 10.05
C GLY A 221 -9.91 4.79 10.44
N VAL A 222 -9.06 4.89 11.45
CA VAL A 222 -8.59 6.14 12.03
C VAL A 222 -7.26 6.53 11.36
N GLY A 223 -7.05 7.78 10.96
CA GLY A 223 -5.87 8.21 10.20
C GLY A 223 -6.25 8.76 8.82
N THR A 224 -5.27 9.28 8.07
CA THR A 224 -5.54 9.98 6.79
C THR A 224 -4.53 9.65 5.67
N VAL A 225 -3.48 8.88 5.95
CA VAL A 225 -2.43 8.51 4.98
C VAL A 225 -2.33 6.99 4.89
N PRO A 226 -2.40 6.38 3.69
CA PRO A 226 -2.21 4.93 3.55
C PRO A 226 -0.86 4.45 4.10
N GLY A 227 -0.85 3.35 4.85
CA GLY A 227 0.35 2.82 5.49
C GLY A 227 0.61 3.39 6.89
N PRO A 228 1.70 3.02 7.57
CA PRO A 228 2.18 3.72 8.77
C PRO A 228 2.80 5.07 8.39
N ASP A 229 2.47 6.15 9.10
CA ASP A 229 3.04 7.48 8.85
C ASP A 229 3.24 8.23 10.18
N VAL A 230 4.47 8.25 10.68
CA VAL A 230 4.80 8.84 11.98
C VAL A 230 5.38 10.24 11.81
N ILE A 231 4.72 11.20 12.46
CA ILE A 231 5.20 12.58 12.57
C ILE A 231 5.40 12.97 14.03
N ILE A 232 6.20 14.00 14.29
CA ILE A 232 6.16 14.69 15.58
C ILE A 232 5.07 15.76 15.50
N GLY A 233 3.95 15.54 16.19
CA GLY A 233 2.82 16.46 16.22
C GLY A 233 3.07 17.65 17.14
N GLU A 234 3.71 17.40 18.29
CA GLU A 234 4.02 18.43 19.28
C GLU A 234 5.37 18.23 19.97
N LEU A 235 5.97 19.34 20.40
CA LEU A 235 7.10 19.36 21.32
C LEU A 235 6.60 19.76 22.71
N ILE A 236 6.55 18.79 23.62
CA ILE A 236 5.85 18.92 24.92
C ILE A 236 6.79 19.27 26.09
N GLY A 237 8.02 19.69 25.81
CA GLY A 237 8.94 20.18 26.83
C GLY A 237 10.40 20.25 26.39
N LEU A 238 11.22 20.90 27.21
CA LEU A 238 12.67 20.98 27.06
C LEU A 238 13.32 20.83 28.43
N VAL A 239 14.32 19.96 28.54
CA VAL A 239 15.16 19.87 29.73
C VAL A 239 16.62 20.02 29.36
N GLN A 240 17.36 20.72 30.21
CA GLN A 240 18.81 20.65 30.25
C GLN A 240 19.20 19.67 31.35
N SER A 241 20.07 18.70 31.05
CA SER A 241 20.53 17.73 32.06
C SER A 241 21.22 18.45 33.23
N GLN A 242 20.89 18.05 34.46
CA GLN A 242 21.26 18.73 35.70
C GLN A 242 22.76 18.59 36.04
N THR A 243 23.44 17.60 35.49
CA THR A 243 24.91 17.52 35.54
C THR A 243 25.47 18.50 34.52
N GLY A 244 25.92 19.66 34.99
CA GLY A 244 26.22 20.86 34.20
C GLY A 244 27.20 20.71 33.02
N SER A 245 27.46 21.83 32.37
CA SER A 245 28.24 21.90 31.13
C SER A 245 29.58 21.15 31.23
N VAL A 246 29.84 20.23 30.29
CA VAL A 246 31.13 19.57 30.12
C VAL A 246 31.84 20.20 28.92
N GLY A 247 33.00 20.82 29.15
CA GLY A 247 33.76 21.47 28.06
C GLY A 247 32.99 22.57 27.34
N GLY A 248 32.12 23.30 28.04
CA GLY A 248 31.27 24.35 27.46
C GLY A 248 30.02 23.83 26.74
N ARG A 249 29.72 22.53 26.81
CA ARG A 249 28.56 21.89 26.16
C ARG A 249 27.56 21.41 27.19
N VAL A 250 26.28 21.60 26.92
CA VAL A 250 25.18 21.09 27.75
C VAL A 250 24.42 20.00 27.02
N GLY A 251 23.86 19.05 27.77
CA GLY A 251 22.91 18.07 27.25
C GLY A 251 21.51 18.65 27.26
N LEU A 252 20.84 18.66 26.11
CA LEU A 252 19.45 19.07 25.96
C LEU A 252 18.62 17.89 25.48
N ALA A 253 17.39 17.78 25.99
CA ALA A 253 16.41 16.83 25.50
C ALA A 253 15.05 17.48 25.38
N LEU A 254 14.34 17.17 24.30
CA LEU A 254 12.98 17.61 24.04
C LEU A 254 11.98 16.51 24.38
N GLY A 255 10.83 16.90 24.90
CA GLY A 255 9.65 16.04 24.96
C GLY A 255 8.97 16.05 23.60
N THR A 256 8.43 14.92 23.18
CA THR A 256 7.80 14.74 21.88
C THR A 256 6.46 14.03 22.05
N ASP A 257 5.45 14.48 21.33
CA ASP A 257 4.23 13.72 21.07
C ASP A 257 4.24 13.29 19.60
N ALA A 258 4.52 12.01 19.36
CA ALA A 258 4.59 11.42 18.03
C ALA A 258 3.21 10.91 17.63
N CYS A 259 2.78 11.15 16.40
CA CYS A 259 1.46 10.77 15.92
C CYS A 259 1.56 9.89 14.69
N ASN A 260 0.80 8.80 14.68
CA ASN A 260 0.62 7.99 13.49
C ASN A 260 -0.54 8.56 12.68
N LYS A 261 -0.24 9.33 11.64
CA LYS A 261 -1.23 9.81 10.65
C LYS A 261 -1.68 8.68 9.70
N GLY A 262 -0.95 7.57 9.73
CA GLY A 262 -1.18 6.38 8.95
C GLY A 262 -2.53 5.70 9.21
N THR A 263 -2.96 4.87 8.26
CA THR A 263 -4.10 3.95 8.39
C THR A 263 -3.71 2.58 8.93
N ILE A 264 -2.42 2.35 9.19
CA ILE A 264 -1.87 1.09 9.68
C ILE A 264 -1.12 1.38 10.99
N ASP A 265 -1.30 0.51 11.97
CA ASP A 265 -0.56 0.56 13.23
C ASP A 265 0.95 0.43 12.98
N VAL A 266 1.75 1.25 13.66
CA VAL A 266 3.22 1.22 13.52
C VAL A 266 3.82 0.36 14.60
N ASP A 267 4.76 -0.50 14.27
CA ASP A 267 5.52 -1.28 15.24
C ASP A 267 6.29 -0.38 16.23
N TRP A 268 6.14 -0.68 17.51
CA TRP A 268 6.62 0.13 18.64
C TRP A 268 7.23 -0.76 19.73
N PHE A 269 7.94 -1.81 19.30
CA PHE A 269 8.47 -2.82 20.20
C PHE A 269 9.54 -2.24 21.13
N ALA A 270 9.70 -2.85 22.30
CA ALA A 270 10.81 -2.50 23.19
C ALA A 270 12.09 -3.21 22.75
N LEU A 271 13.25 -2.61 23.08
CA LEU A 271 14.52 -3.33 23.08
C LEU A 271 14.37 -4.67 23.86
N PRO A 272 14.96 -5.77 23.38
CA PRO A 272 16.02 -5.83 22.36
C PRO A 272 15.54 -5.99 20.91
N SER A 273 14.24 -5.87 20.61
CA SER A 273 13.79 -5.79 19.21
C SER A 273 14.50 -4.63 18.52
N ASN A 274 14.77 -4.75 17.22
CA ASN A 274 15.27 -3.64 16.39
C ASN A 274 14.16 -2.92 15.63
N ASP A 275 12.93 -3.42 15.72
CA ASP A 275 11.76 -2.90 15.02
C ASP A 275 10.99 -1.92 15.94
N HIS A 276 11.59 -0.74 16.11
CA HIS A 276 11.02 0.34 16.92
C HIS A 276 11.49 1.71 16.43
N PRO A 277 10.76 2.78 16.73
CA PRO A 277 11.21 4.13 16.43
C PRO A 277 12.50 4.50 17.17
N PHE A 278 13.46 5.03 16.41
CA PHE A 278 14.65 5.68 16.94
C PHE A 278 14.54 7.19 16.72
N ILE A 279 14.50 7.97 17.81
CA ILE A 279 14.14 9.39 17.79
C ILE A 279 15.40 10.25 18.06
N PRO A 280 16.13 10.69 17.01
CA PRO A 280 17.21 11.64 17.14
C PRO A 280 16.72 13.09 17.26
N GLN A 281 17.42 13.90 18.05
CA GLN A 281 17.15 15.33 18.22
C GLN A 281 18.35 16.15 17.75
N ASN A 282 18.11 17.22 16.99
CA ASN A 282 19.15 18.09 16.46
C ASN A 282 18.75 19.55 16.69
N VAL A 283 19.74 20.39 17.02
CA VAL A 283 19.52 21.83 17.20
C VAL A 283 20.22 22.58 16.07
N TYR A 284 19.45 23.44 15.40
CA TYR A 284 19.96 24.31 14.34
C TYR A 284 19.74 25.76 14.73
N ARG A 285 20.72 26.60 14.39
CA ARG A 285 20.65 28.05 14.51
C ARG A 285 20.48 28.65 13.13
N ARG A 286 19.54 29.59 12.97
CA ARG A 286 19.52 30.45 11.79
C ARG A 286 20.72 31.41 11.86
N SER A 287 21.53 31.48 10.80
CA SER A 287 22.72 32.32 10.73
C SER A 287 22.93 32.90 9.32
N GLY A 288 23.87 33.83 9.17
CA GLY A 288 24.27 34.41 7.88
C GLY A 288 23.45 35.62 7.42
N GLY A 289 24.10 36.52 6.67
CA GLY A 289 23.56 37.85 6.35
C GLY A 289 23.61 38.80 7.56
N ALA A 290 23.13 40.03 7.39
CA ALA A 290 23.04 41.00 8.49
C ALA A 290 22.05 40.56 9.60
N ASP A 291 21.01 39.81 9.21
CA ASP A 291 19.87 39.46 10.09
C ASP A 291 19.79 37.96 10.43
N ASN A 292 20.85 37.18 10.17
CA ASN A 292 20.90 35.74 10.45
C ASN A 292 19.80 34.90 9.78
N THR A 293 19.33 35.26 8.58
CA THR A 293 18.19 34.61 7.92
C THR A 293 18.56 33.66 6.79
N GLN A 294 19.82 33.60 6.40
CA GLN A 294 20.24 33.00 5.11
C GLN A 294 20.53 31.49 5.16
N ARG A 295 20.91 30.95 6.33
CA ARG A 295 21.25 29.52 6.45
C ARG A 295 20.83 28.95 7.81
N PHE A 296 20.67 27.63 7.84
CA PHE A 296 20.64 26.87 9.09
C PHE A 296 22.00 26.23 9.35
N GLU A 297 22.52 26.43 10.55
CA GLU A 297 23.77 25.86 11.02
C GLU A 297 23.47 24.88 12.15
N GLN A 298 23.90 23.62 12.01
CA GLN A 298 23.72 22.63 13.07
C GLN A 298 24.68 22.95 14.22
N ILE A 299 24.13 23.19 15.41
CA ILE A 299 24.88 23.56 16.61
C ILE A 299 24.83 22.48 17.71
N GLY A 300 24.03 21.44 17.51
CA GLY A 300 23.91 20.33 18.46
C GLY A 300 23.30 19.08 17.85
N GLN A 301 23.73 17.93 18.36
CA GLN A 301 23.28 16.61 17.96
C GLN A 301 23.17 15.72 19.20
N SER A 302 22.02 15.06 19.38
CA SER A 302 21.80 14.09 20.47
C SER A 302 22.18 12.66 20.07
N TRP A 303 22.36 11.78 21.05
CA TRP A 303 22.07 10.36 20.89
C TRP A 303 20.58 10.14 20.58
N GLY A 304 20.22 9.02 19.94
CA GLY A 304 18.81 8.77 19.62
C GLY A 304 18.12 7.98 20.72
N LYS A 305 16.86 8.33 20.99
CA LYS A 305 16.01 7.61 21.95
C LYS A 305 15.43 6.37 21.29
N HIS A 306 15.54 5.22 21.96
CA HIS A 306 14.78 4.02 21.62
C HIS A 306 13.38 4.13 22.22
N ALA A 307 12.35 4.09 21.37
CA ALA A 307 10.98 3.91 21.83
C ALA A 307 10.82 2.55 22.54
N PHE A 308 9.78 2.42 23.35
CA PHE A 308 9.58 1.19 24.14
C PHE A 308 8.13 0.82 24.41
N THR A 309 7.22 1.80 24.37
CA THR A 309 5.79 1.54 24.53
C THR A 309 4.97 2.74 24.05
N ALA A 310 3.87 2.51 23.34
CA ALA A 310 2.99 3.56 22.86
C ALA A 310 1.85 3.85 23.84
N ALA A 311 1.76 5.09 24.33
CA ALA A 311 0.72 5.54 25.26
C ALA A 311 -0.69 5.59 24.64
N SER A 312 -0.78 5.86 23.33
CA SER A 312 -2.01 5.79 22.52
C SER A 312 -3.09 6.78 22.91
N SER A 313 -2.78 8.06 22.74
CA SER A 313 -3.68 9.19 22.88
C SER A 313 -4.19 9.68 21.53
N ASN A 314 -5.04 10.71 21.51
CA ASN A 314 -5.52 11.34 20.26
C ASN A 314 -5.09 12.81 20.18
N THR A 315 -3.86 13.15 20.59
CA THR A 315 -3.40 14.55 20.67
C THR A 315 -3.45 15.24 19.30
N CYS A 316 -3.09 14.51 18.24
CA CYS A 316 -3.12 15.05 16.87
C CYS A 316 -4.51 15.09 16.21
N GLY A 317 -5.56 14.57 16.86
CA GLY A 317 -6.93 14.64 16.34
C GLY A 317 -7.20 13.79 15.10
N PHE A 318 -6.40 12.75 14.85
CA PHE A 318 -6.62 11.83 13.72
C PHE A 318 -7.67 10.75 14.03
N GLY A 319 -8.08 10.66 15.30
CA GLY A 319 -9.24 9.91 15.78
C GLY A 319 -8.90 8.76 16.74
N CYS A 320 -7.61 8.40 16.88
CA CYS A 320 -7.04 7.22 17.56
C CYS A 320 -7.87 5.92 17.58
N ASN A 321 -7.37 4.84 16.95
CA ASN A 321 -8.02 3.53 16.99
C ASN A 321 -7.91 2.78 18.34
N GLY A 322 -7.19 3.35 19.31
CA GLY A 322 -7.03 2.79 20.66
C GLY A 322 -6.00 1.67 20.79
N VAL A 323 -5.30 1.30 19.71
CA VAL A 323 -4.20 0.32 19.76
C VAL A 323 -2.96 0.99 20.37
N GLY A 324 -2.32 0.26 21.29
CA GLY A 324 -1.17 0.75 22.05
C GLY A 324 -0.24 -0.33 22.57
N GLY A 325 0.73 0.08 23.39
CA GLY A 325 1.73 -0.83 23.95
C GLY A 325 2.84 -1.11 22.93
N SER A 326 2.82 -2.27 22.29
CA SER A 326 3.85 -2.66 21.32
C SER A 326 3.64 -2.09 19.91
N HIS A 327 2.57 -1.33 19.69
CA HIS A 327 2.28 -0.63 18.44
C HIS A 327 1.73 0.76 18.74
N LEU A 328 2.06 1.75 17.91
CA LEU A 328 1.34 3.01 17.89
C LEU A 328 0.17 2.89 16.93
N GLY A 329 -1.03 2.90 17.51
CA GLY A 329 -2.27 2.77 16.76
C GLY A 329 -2.46 3.80 15.66
N SER A 330 -3.15 3.39 14.61
CA SER A 330 -3.63 4.22 13.53
C SER A 330 -4.36 5.45 14.06
N GLY A 331 -3.90 6.64 13.67
CA GLY A 331 -4.40 7.92 14.17
C GLY A 331 -4.15 8.21 15.66
N CYS A 332 -3.42 7.38 16.38
CA CYS A 332 -3.06 7.59 17.78
C CYS A 332 -1.75 8.38 17.90
N SER A 333 -1.47 8.84 19.12
CA SER A 333 -0.27 9.56 19.49
C SER A 333 0.42 8.99 20.74
N ASP A 334 1.73 9.19 20.83
CA ASP A 334 2.60 8.71 21.91
C ASP A 334 3.46 9.85 22.45
N ALA A 335 3.24 10.18 23.71
CA ALA A 335 3.90 11.27 24.40
C ALA A 335 5.06 10.76 25.27
N TYR A 336 6.28 11.16 24.93
CA TYR A 336 7.45 11.02 25.79
C TYR A 336 7.91 12.37 26.32
N GLY A 337 7.93 12.50 27.64
CA GLY A 337 8.50 13.65 28.32
C GLY A 337 9.99 13.81 28.04
N ALA A 338 10.47 15.06 28.11
CA ALA A 338 11.86 15.42 27.82
C ALA A 338 12.91 14.63 28.64
N GLY A 339 12.61 14.31 29.90
CA GLY A 339 13.48 13.48 30.74
C GLY A 339 13.57 12.02 30.27
N LEU A 340 12.48 11.45 29.76
CA LEU A 340 12.46 10.09 29.20
C LEU A 340 13.25 10.03 27.88
N ASN A 341 13.07 11.03 27.03
CA ASN A 341 13.79 11.15 25.76
C ASN A 341 15.30 11.37 25.96
N GLY A 342 15.68 12.07 27.02
CA GLY A 342 17.09 12.33 27.38
C GLY A 342 17.73 11.29 28.31
N SER A 343 17.01 10.24 28.71
CA SER A 343 17.51 9.29 29.72
C SER A 343 18.71 8.50 29.20
N GLN A 344 19.83 8.51 29.95
CA GLN A 344 21.04 7.78 29.56
C GLN A 344 20.85 6.27 29.42
N THR A 345 19.85 5.69 30.09
CA THR A 345 19.54 4.26 29.98
C THR A 345 18.70 3.90 28.76
N GLY A 346 18.12 4.90 28.07
CA GLY A 346 17.21 4.71 26.95
C GLY A 346 17.69 5.29 25.63
N ILE A 347 18.89 5.87 25.59
CA ILE A 347 19.48 6.49 24.39
C ILE A 347 20.65 5.66 23.87
N GLY A 348 20.81 5.62 22.55
CA GLY A 348 21.82 4.85 21.85
C GLY A 348 22.64 5.68 20.85
N SER A 349 23.81 5.15 20.50
CA SER A 349 24.62 5.73 19.42
C SER A 349 23.86 5.68 18.10
N ARG A 350 23.85 6.79 17.36
CA ARG A 350 23.27 6.81 16.00
C ARG A 350 24.00 5.90 15.01
N ALA A 351 25.23 5.50 15.34
CA ALA A 351 26.01 4.56 14.52
C ALA A 351 25.39 3.16 14.43
N TRP A 352 24.41 2.85 15.27
CA TRP A 352 23.68 1.57 15.23
C TRP A 352 22.51 1.56 14.24
N VAL A 353 22.20 2.70 13.62
CA VAL A 353 21.04 2.88 12.75
C VAL A 353 21.53 3.24 11.35
N ASN A 354 21.04 2.53 10.35
CA ASN A 354 21.34 2.86 8.97
C ASN A 354 20.36 3.94 8.52
N PRO A 355 20.81 5.15 8.16
CA PRO A 355 19.91 6.25 7.84
C PRO A 355 19.06 6.00 6.58
N PHE A 356 19.41 5.03 5.74
CA PHE A 356 18.65 4.67 4.54
C PHE A 356 17.59 3.60 4.81
N THR A 357 17.91 2.58 5.61
CA THR A 357 17.02 1.43 5.83
C THR A 357 16.25 1.49 7.15
N GLY A 358 16.63 2.39 8.05
CA GLY A 358 16.46 2.14 9.48
C GLY A 358 17.59 1.24 9.97
#